data_AF-A0A661B700-F1
#
_entry.id   AF-A0A661B700-F1
#
_cell.length_a   1.000
_cell.length_b   1.000
_cell.length_c   1.000
_cell.angle_alpha   90.00
_cell.angle_beta   90.00
_cell.angle_gamma   90.00
#
_symmetry.space_group_name_H-M   'P 1'
#
loop_
_entity.id
_entity.type
_entity.pdbx_description
1 polymer ?
#
loop_
_entity_poly.entity_id
_entity_poly.type
_entity_poly.pdbx_seq_one_letter_code
_entity_poly.pdbx_strand_id
1 'polypeptide(L)'
;MTTKFRNIIFAILVILTSFSLSLSSYSKYLLLFNDDSRVNNIDYSVINPAVSGLIPNPSIVAMFRLPLAGIGESAQQGALALNYPFSFRDGVGFYIANSHIGAEKLLRLNLSYGHVFGKRLFGGLGLGMINSSFDLPPDDPLSQNNSALSPTISVGAVWKPVDKIMVAFSAVDVNSPNLALSNDGSGFPAMLFLGMSYKVSKFMEPNFSVAYRSKVIGDEANPIFDLSLRGKFYYDVVSWCLGVNSSKFYGGLNVKIPGIWQGIGISYSVEIPLESDLRHEGIMAHSFGLKINGPLLRVLNPDFSCDSLATKRIILRGSKTEIKAFLSNKGKAGRRNVPVVFRVFEGGSWNLIYPIEVLPSLQPGQSRVLSKAWTPKKKGVDTIQVCINVNERVLPLIKPILKDSKLSNNCRKLAITVTAPPETVIIKPLYTKLSATQMLVKVEEEPLVPVVFFDFNSDSLDSIAIHVITAYAARLSKNPDAKIIVFGFAESTETDPQNLAKRRAQRVHELFERLGVGEQVK
;
A
#
# COMPACT_ATOMS: atom_id res chain seq x y z
N MET A 1 31.61 3.50 -18.66
CA MET A 1 31.76 3.61 -17.19
C MET A 1 32.33 4.99 -16.85
N THR A 2 31.87 5.63 -15.78
CA THR A 2 32.38 6.96 -15.38
C THR A 2 33.65 6.85 -14.54
N THR A 3 34.49 7.88 -14.55
CA THR A 3 35.78 7.94 -13.83
C THR A 3 35.63 7.70 -12.32
N LYS A 4 34.49 8.12 -11.73
CA LYS A 4 34.15 7.83 -10.33
C LYS A 4 34.00 6.33 -10.05
N PHE A 5 33.43 5.56 -10.97
CA PHE A 5 33.27 4.11 -10.82
C PHE A 5 34.64 3.40 -10.88
N ARG A 6 35.54 3.87 -11.74
CA ARG A 6 36.91 3.34 -11.83
C ARG A 6 37.72 3.61 -10.57
N ASN A 7 37.59 4.81 -9.98
CA ASN A 7 38.25 5.15 -8.72
C ASN A 7 37.68 4.40 -7.51
N ILE A 8 36.37 4.08 -7.52
CA ILE A 8 35.75 3.22 -6.50
C ILE A 8 36.27 1.78 -6.62
N ILE A 9 36.34 1.22 -7.83
CA ILE A 9 36.96 -0.10 -8.07
C ILE A 9 38.43 -0.10 -7.65
N PHE A 10 39.18 0.97 -7.93
CA PHE A 10 40.58 1.08 -7.54
C PHE A 10 40.76 1.19 -6.01
N ALA A 11 39.91 1.96 -5.32
CA ALA A 11 39.91 2.01 -3.85
C ALA A 11 39.50 0.66 -3.23
N ILE A 12 38.54 -0.05 -3.82
CA ILE A 12 38.17 -1.42 -3.43
C ILE A 12 39.34 -2.38 -3.66
N LEU A 13 40.06 -2.28 -4.78
CA LEU A 13 41.25 -3.08 -5.06
C LEU A 13 42.41 -2.79 -4.09
N VAL A 14 42.66 -1.52 -3.75
CA VAL A 14 43.66 -1.14 -2.74
C VAL A 14 43.29 -1.69 -1.36
N ILE A 15 42.01 -1.63 -0.97
CA ILE A 15 41.52 -2.27 0.26
C ILE A 15 41.66 -3.80 0.17
N LEU A 16 41.32 -4.44 -0.94
CA LEU A 16 41.46 -5.89 -1.15
C LEU A 16 42.92 -6.35 -1.11
N THR A 17 43.89 -5.54 -1.58
CA THR A 17 45.33 -5.84 -1.45
C THR A 17 45.88 -5.62 -0.04
N SER A 18 45.15 -4.93 0.84
CA SER A 18 45.54 -4.66 2.23
C SER A 18 44.82 -5.55 3.26
N PHE A 19 43.86 -6.37 2.85
CA PHE A 19 43.05 -7.22 3.74
C PHE A 19 43.04 -8.69 3.27
N SER A 20 44.13 -9.39 3.57
CA SER A 20 44.10 -10.84 3.82
C SER A 20 43.66 -11.11 5.28
N LEU A 21 43.50 -12.39 5.66
CA LEU A 21 43.31 -12.89 7.05
C LEU A 21 41.84 -12.93 7.62
N SER A 22 41.60 -13.65 8.75
CA SER A 22 40.93 -14.96 8.59
C SER A 22 40.23 -15.76 9.77
N LEU A 23 38.91 -16.13 9.75
CA LEU A 23 38.11 -16.96 10.74
C LEU A 23 38.25 -18.53 10.87
N SER A 24 38.66 -19.05 12.03
CA SER A 24 38.10 -20.29 12.66
C SER A 24 38.07 -20.08 14.18
N SER A 25 37.23 -20.68 15.02
CA SER A 25 36.26 -21.76 14.83
C SER A 25 34.95 -21.37 15.54
N TYR A 26 33.83 -21.25 14.82
CA TYR A 26 32.42 -21.20 15.32
C TYR A 26 32.01 -20.25 16.48
N SER A 27 32.93 -19.51 17.07
CA SER A 27 32.82 -19.05 18.45
C SER A 27 32.10 -17.71 18.60
N LYS A 28 31.00 -17.46 17.88
CA LYS A 28 30.38 -16.11 17.77
C LYS A 28 28.90 -16.02 17.36
N TYR A 29 28.24 -17.14 17.06
CA TYR A 29 27.10 -17.15 16.14
C TYR A 29 25.75 -16.85 16.80
N LEU A 30 25.42 -15.56 17.04
CA LEU A 30 24.08 -15.23 17.53
C LEU A 30 23.53 -13.83 17.17
N LEU A 31 22.20 -13.72 17.31
CA LEU A 31 21.32 -12.53 17.34
C LEU A 31 20.66 -12.08 16.03
N LEU A 32 19.33 -11.93 16.06
CA LEU A 32 18.49 -12.01 14.86
C LEU A 32 17.83 -10.67 14.47
N PHE A 33 18.11 -10.27 13.22
CA PHE A 33 17.67 -9.18 12.32
C PHE A 33 17.55 -7.68 12.72
N ASN A 34 18.05 -6.88 11.78
CA ASN A 34 17.46 -5.67 11.19
C ASN A 34 16.50 -4.80 12.04
N ASP A 35 17.10 -4.01 12.93
CA ASP A 35 16.89 -2.56 13.07
C ASP A 35 18.30 -1.92 13.05
N ASP A 36 18.39 -0.61 12.87
CA ASP A 36 19.59 0.14 12.47
C ASP A 36 20.68 0.30 13.56
N SER A 37 20.67 -0.62 14.54
CA SER A 37 21.52 -0.70 15.72
C SER A 37 21.90 -2.14 16.02
N ARG A 38 23.10 -2.53 15.64
CA ARG A 38 23.72 -3.78 16.07
C ARG A 38 25.21 -3.55 16.19
N VAL A 39 25.83 -4.23 17.15
CA VAL A 39 27.28 -4.21 17.32
C VAL A 39 27.89 -5.16 16.30
N ASN A 40 27.94 -4.69 15.05
CA ASN A 40 28.03 -5.54 13.87
C ASN A 40 29.45 -5.67 13.35
N ASN A 41 30.18 -6.59 13.97
CA ASN A 41 31.47 -7.01 13.44
C ASN A 41 31.29 -7.90 12.20
N ILE A 42 30.29 -8.80 12.14
CA ILE A 42 30.00 -9.64 10.96
C ILE A 42 28.61 -9.31 10.39
N ASP A 43 28.45 -9.43 9.08
CA ASP A 43 27.16 -9.43 8.40
C ASP A 43 26.40 -10.77 8.57
N TYR A 44 25.10 -10.71 8.86
CA TYR A 44 24.31 -11.91 9.12
C TYR A 44 23.96 -12.73 7.87
N SER A 45 24.20 -12.21 6.66
CA SER A 45 24.12 -13.03 5.43
C SER A 45 25.03 -14.27 5.49
N VAL A 46 26.12 -14.19 6.29
CA VAL A 46 27.04 -15.30 6.59
C VAL A 46 26.35 -16.48 7.26
N ILE A 47 25.39 -16.21 8.15
CA ILE A 47 24.75 -17.21 9.01
C ILE A 47 23.34 -17.56 8.50
N ASN A 48 22.65 -16.60 7.89
CA ASN A 48 21.30 -16.76 7.39
C ASN A 48 21.14 -16.01 6.05
N PRO A 49 21.15 -16.72 4.90
CA PRO A 49 21.10 -16.09 3.58
C PRO A 49 19.80 -15.31 3.30
N ALA A 50 18.74 -15.53 4.08
CA ALA A 50 17.51 -14.72 3.96
C ALA A 50 17.71 -13.26 4.42
N VAL A 51 18.81 -12.95 5.12
CA VAL A 51 19.16 -11.58 5.51
C VAL A 51 19.48 -10.70 4.30
N SER A 52 20.06 -11.26 3.24
CA SER A 52 20.27 -10.57 1.96
C SER A 52 18.93 -10.10 1.35
N GLY A 53 17.85 -10.83 1.65
CA GLY A 53 16.46 -10.46 1.34
C GLY A 53 15.82 -9.47 2.32
N LEU A 54 16.50 -9.05 3.39
CA LEU A 54 16.00 -8.10 4.40
C LEU A 54 16.65 -6.71 4.34
N ILE A 55 17.91 -6.62 3.93
CA ILE A 55 18.68 -5.37 4.01
C ILE A 55 18.13 -4.38 2.94
N PRO A 56 17.70 -3.16 3.33
CA PRO A 56 16.96 -2.25 2.44
C PRO A 56 17.84 -1.33 1.58
N ASN A 57 19.15 -1.34 1.83
CA ASN A 57 20.18 -0.54 1.17
C ASN A 57 21.38 -1.42 0.81
N PRO A 58 22.22 -1.03 -0.16
CA PRO A 58 23.55 -1.62 -0.29
C PRO A 58 24.32 -1.46 1.02
N SER A 59 25.18 -2.40 1.38
CA SER A 59 26.03 -2.24 2.56
C SER A 59 27.33 -3.03 2.42
N ILE A 60 28.42 -2.46 2.92
CA ILE A 60 29.70 -3.12 3.10
C ILE A 60 29.93 -3.31 4.61
N VAL A 61 30.33 -4.50 5.04
CA VAL A 61 30.73 -4.80 6.42
C VAL A 61 32.12 -5.44 6.39
N ALA A 62 33.07 -4.87 7.12
CA ALA A 62 34.39 -5.45 7.33
C ALA A 62 34.59 -5.78 8.82
N MET A 63 35.31 -6.87 9.09
CA MET A 63 35.53 -7.43 10.43
C MET A 63 37.00 -7.71 10.67
N PHE A 64 37.45 -7.50 11.91
CA PHE A 64 38.67 -8.10 12.44
C PHE A 64 38.44 -8.62 13.86
N ARG A 65 39.09 -9.71 14.27
CA ARG A 65 39.03 -10.29 15.62
C ARG A 65 40.38 -10.89 16.01
N LEU A 66 40.69 -10.80 17.29
CA LEU A 66 41.70 -11.60 17.97
C LEU A 66 40.95 -12.56 18.92
N PRO A 67 40.64 -13.81 18.50
CA PRO A 67 39.88 -14.76 19.33
C PRO A 67 40.59 -15.25 20.60
N LEU A 68 41.93 -15.25 20.61
CA LEU A 68 42.77 -15.72 21.72
C LEU A 68 43.83 -14.67 22.08
N ALA A 69 43.40 -13.42 22.32
CA ALA A 69 44.34 -12.40 22.77
C ALA A 69 44.87 -12.78 24.15
N GLY A 70 46.20 -12.97 24.26
CA GLY A 70 46.87 -13.49 25.45
C GLY A 70 47.83 -14.65 25.15
N ILE A 71 47.57 -15.46 24.10
CA ILE A 71 48.42 -16.61 23.74
C ILE A 71 49.20 -16.35 22.44
N GLY A 72 50.53 -16.44 22.51
CA GLY A 72 51.45 -16.74 21.39
C GLY A 72 51.37 -15.81 20.16
N GLU A 73 51.81 -16.32 19.02
CA GLU A 73 51.48 -15.71 17.72
C GLU A 73 49.96 -15.72 17.58
N SER A 74 49.38 -14.53 17.60
CA SER A 74 47.97 -14.40 17.95
C SER A 74 47.08 -14.96 16.85
N ALA A 75 46.23 -15.92 17.25
CA ALA A 75 45.08 -16.35 16.47
C ALA A 75 44.27 -15.11 16.03
N GLN A 76 43.93 -15.05 14.75
CA GLN A 76 43.30 -13.89 14.11
C GLN A 76 42.01 -14.28 13.43
N GLN A 77 41.12 -13.31 13.14
CA GLN A 77 40.00 -13.48 12.23
C GLN A 77 39.68 -12.22 11.44
N GLY A 78 39.27 -12.38 10.18
CA GLY A 78 38.88 -11.31 9.27
C GLY A 78 37.77 -11.74 8.33
N ALA A 79 36.85 -10.82 8.04
CA ALA A 79 35.76 -11.03 7.09
C ALA A 79 35.38 -9.73 6.36
N LEU A 80 34.90 -9.87 5.12
CA LEU A 80 34.31 -8.81 4.32
C LEU A 80 32.98 -9.32 3.76
N ALA A 81 31.92 -8.50 3.87
CA ALA A 81 30.61 -8.83 3.32
C ALA A 81 29.99 -7.63 2.60
N LEU A 82 29.30 -7.92 1.50
CA LEU A 82 28.64 -6.99 0.61
C LEU A 82 27.18 -7.42 0.47
N ASN A 83 26.22 -6.54 0.75
CA ASN A 83 24.81 -6.77 0.42
C ASN A 83 24.36 -5.78 -0.64
N TYR A 84 23.50 -6.25 -1.55
CA TYR A 84 22.89 -5.42 -2.57
C TYR A 84 21.42 -5.83 -2.82
N PRO A 85 20.44 -5.02 -2.36
CA PRO A 85 19.04 -5.20 -2.73
C PRO A 85 18.80 -4.67 -4.15
N PHE A 86 18.72 -5.58 -5.13
CA PHE A 86 18.47 -5.24 -6.54
C PHE A 86 16.98 -5.13 -6.88
N SER A 87 16.09 -5.65 -6.03
CA SER A 87 14.64 -5.53 -6.16
C SER A 87 13.99 -5.18 -4.82
N PHE A 88 12.69 -4.88 -4.82
CA PHE A 88 11.91 -4.74 -3.59
C PHE A 88 11.84 -6.06 -2.79
N ARG A 89 11.74 -7.20 -3.48
CA ARG A 89 11.68 -8.52 -2.83
C ARG A 89 13.03 -9.23 -2.79
N ASP A 90 13.96 -8.86 -3.65
CA ASP A 90 15.15 -9.66 -3.92
C ASP A 90 16.44 -8.91 -3.56
N GLY A 91 17.40 -9.62 -3.00
CA GLY A 91 18.71 -9.09 -2.67
C GLY A 91 19.76 -10.19 -2.67
N VAL A 92 20.97 -9.82 -3.08
CA VAL A 92 22.15 -10.69 -3.00
C VAL A 92 23.06 -10.25 -1.85
N GLY A 93 23.70 -11.21 -1.22
CA GLY A 93 24.84 -11.01 -0.33
C GLY A 93 26.04 -11.75 -0.89
N PHE A 94 27.23 -11.21 -0.72
CA PHE A 94 28.50 -11.89 -1.00
C PHE A 94 29.40 -11.71 0.21
N TYR A 95 30.10 -12.76 0.63
CA TYR A 95 31.06 -12.63 1.72
C TYR A 95 32.33 -13.47 1.53
N ILE A 96 33.39 -12.99 2.17
CA ILE A 96 34.71 -13.59 2.30
C ILE A 96 35.05 -13.68 3.79
N ALA A 97 35.55 -14.82 4.25
CA ALA A 97 36.03 -15.09 5.61
C ALA A 97 37.11 -16.18 5.55
N ASN A 98 38.33 -16.01 6.10
CA ASN A 98 39.44 -17.00 5.99
C ASN A 98 39.55 -17.92 7.27
N SER A 99 40.64 -18.62 7.68
CA SER A 99 41.05 -18.87 9.12
C SER A 99 42.54 -18.59 9.41
N HIS A 100 42.92 -18.27 10.65
CA HIS A 100 44.26 -18.56 11.14
C HIS A 100 44.25 -18.79 12.66
N ILE A 101 44.19 -20.07 13.05
CA ILE A 101 44.34 -20.53 14.43
C ILE A 101 45.33 -21.69 14.45
N GLY A 102 46.45 -21.51 15.15
CA GLY A 102 47.56 -22.46 15.12
C GLY A 102 48.01 -22.68 13.68
N ALA A 103 48.12 -23.94 13.26
CA ALA A 103 48.49 -24.29 11.89
C ALA A 103 47.33 -24.20 10.87
N GLU A 104 46.04 -24.12 11.29
CA GLU A 104 44.92 -24.16 10.34
C GLU A 104 44.59 -22.79 9.73
N LYS A 105 44.42 -22.75 8.41
CA LYS A 105 43.96 -21.61 7.59
C LYS A 105 42.77 -22.01 6.69
N LEU A 106 41.57 -21.50 6.94
CA LEU A 106 40.37 -21.71 6.12
C LEU A 106 40.23 -20.61 5.05
N LEU A 107 39.44 -20.80 3.99
CA LEU A 107 38.94 -19.71 3.15
C LEU A 107 37.53 -20.00 2.69
N ARG A 108 36.57 -19.29 3.29
CA ARG A 108 35.16 -19.33 2.93
C ARG A 108 34.82 -18.17 2.01
N LEU A 109 34.29 -18.53 0.84
CA LEU A 109 33.65 -17.63 -0.12
C LEU A 109 32.18 -18.04 -0.22
N ASN A 110 31.25 -17.09 -0.33
CA ASN A 110 29.84 -17.43 -0.47
C ASN A 110 29.04 -16.32 -1.17
N LEU A 111 28.07 -16.75 -1.97
CA LEU A 111 27.04 -15.93 -2.57
C LEU A 111 25.68 -16.36 -2.01
N SER A 112 24.96 -15.43 -1.41
CA SER A 112 23.62 -15.61 -0.88
C SER A 112 22.58 -14.85 -1.70
N TYR A 113 21.41 -15.44 -1.85
CA TYR A 113 20.22 -14.85 -2.42
C TYR A 113 19.09 -14.91 -1.40
N GLY A 114 18.38 -13.79 -1.20
CA GLY A 114 17.24 -13.72 -0.30
C GLY A 114 16.00 -13.08 -0.95
N HIS A 115 14.83 -13.67 -0.68
CA HIS A 115 13.53 -13.28 -1.22
C HIS A 115 12.52 -12.93 -0.12
N VAL A 116 11.71 -11.87 -0.34
CA VAL A 116 10.62 -11.45 0.54
C VAL A 116 9.30 -12.11 0.13
N PHE A 117 8.85 -13.10 0.91
CA PHE A 117 7.53 -13.71 0.78
C PHE A 117 6.45 -12.85 1.47
N GLY A 118 5.74 -12.06 0.67
CA GLY A 118 4.66 -11.19 1.13
C GLY A 118 5.18 -9.93 1.84
N LYS A 119 4.99 -9.85 3.16
CA LYS A 119 5.42 -8.69 3.99
C LYS A 119 6.19 -9.07 5.27
N ARG A 120 6.20 -10.35 5.64
CA ARG A 120 6.59 -10.83 6.98
C ARG A 120 7.41 -12.12 6.97
N LEU A 121 7.48 -12.84 5.86
CA LEU A 121 8.31 -14.02 5.68
C LEU A 121 9.43 -13.68 4.69
N PHE A 122 10.64 -14.12 4.97
CA PHE A 122 11.82 -13.95 4.12
C PHE A 122 12.53 -15.29 4.07
N GLY A 123 12.94 -15.74 2.89
CA GLY A 123 13.70 -16.97 2.71
C GLY A 123 14.98 -16.68 1.95
N GLY A 124 15.95 -17.57 2.01
CA GLY A 124 17.19 -17.43 1.24
C GLY A 124 17.99 -18.71 1.14
N LEU A 125 18.87 -18.71 0.15
CA LEU A 125 19.79 -19.78 -0.20
C LEU A 125 21.20 -19.19 -0.30
N GLY A 126 22.19 -19.90 0.19
CA GLY A 126 23.61 -19.56 0.09
C GLY A 126 24.36 -20.69 -0.60
N LEU A 127 25.20 -20.34 -1.57
CA LEU A 127 26.13 -21.25 -2.25
C LEU A 127 27.53 -20.71 -2.06
N GLY A 128 28.46 -21.57 -1.67
CA GLY A 128 29.82 -21.14 -1.38
C GLY A 128 30.85 -22.24 -1.56
N MET A 129 32.06 -21.96 -1.07
CA MET A 129 33.19 -22.85 -1.03
C MET A 129 33.94 -22.61 0.28
N ILE A 130 34.48 -23.65 0.89
CA ILE A 130 35.48 -23.57 1.97
C ILE A 130 36.75 -24.24 1.45
N ASN A 131 37.86 -23.52 1.48
CA ASN A 131 39.19 -24.10 1.53
C ASN A 131 39.55 -24.37 3.00
N SER A 132 40.25 -25.46 3.30
CA SER A 132 41.12 -25.56 4.47
C SER A 132 42.54 -25.75 3.98
N SER A 133 43.52 -25.17 4.66
CA SER A 133 44.94 -25.39 4.40
C SER A 133 45.75 -25.30 5.68
N PHE A 134 46.79 -26.11 5.80
CA PHE A 134 47.59 -26.23 7.02
C PHE A 134 49.01 -25.73 6.81
N ASP A 135 49.49 -24.91 7.75
CA ASP A 135 50.89 -24.46 7.81
C ASP A 135 51.72 -25.57 8.48
N LEU A 136 52.24 -26.48 7.65
CA LEU A 136 52.99 -27.66 8.08
C LEU A 136 54.48 -27.47 7.79
N PRO A 137 55.38 -28.03 8.63
CA PRO A 137 56.81 -28.03 8.34
C PRO A 137 57.12 -28.62 6.95
N PRO A 138 58.19 -28.16 6.26
CA PRO A 138 58.58 -28.70 4.94
C PRO A 138 58.84 -30.21 4.95
N ASP A 139 59.23 -30.75 6.10
CA ASP A 139 59.57 -32.16 6.31
C ASP A 139 58.31 -33.04 6.57
N ASP A 140 57.14 -32.43 6.74
CA ASP A 140 55.87 -33.14 6.96
C ASP A 140 55.39 -33.80 5.66
N PRO A 141 55.08 -35.12 5.64
CA PRO A 141 54.54 -35.80 4.45
C PRO A 141 53.26 -35.18 3.88
N LEU A 142 52.46 -34.47 4.69
CA LEU A 142 51.24 -33.78 4.28
C LEU A 142 51.50 -32.37 3.73
N SER A 143 52.71 -31.84 3.82
CA SER A 143 53.08 -30.50 3.31
C SER A 143 52.79 -30.32 1.81
N GLN A 144 52.94 -31.38 1.01
CA GLN A 144 52.70 -31.36 -0.45
C GLN A 144 51.22 -31.30 -0.84
N ASN A 145 50.33 -31.77 0.04
CA ASN A 145 48.87 -31.74 -0.15
C ASN A 145 48.22 -31.14 1.11
N ASN A 146 48.72 -29.97 1.52
CA ASN A 146 48.31 -29.32 2.75
C ASN A 146 46.98 -28.57 2.64
N SER A 147 46.19 -28.71 1.55
CA SER A 147 44.93 -27.99 1.37
C SER A 147 43.81 -28.82 0.73
N ALA A 148 42.56 -28.51 1.11
CA ALA A 148 41.34 -29.17 0.65
C ALA A 148 40.22 -28.14 0.41
N LEU A 149 39.62 -28.17 -0.79
CA LEU A 149 38.58 -27.22 -1.22
C LEU A 149 37.25 -27.94 -1.46
N SER A 150 36.17 -27.46 -0.85
CA SER A 150 34.86 -28.11 -0.91
C SER A 150 33.70 -27.11 -1.07
N PRO A 151 32.69 -27.39 -1.91
CA PRO A 151 31.52 -26.52 -2.07
C PRO A 151 30.60 -26.58 -0.85
N THR A 152 29.87 -25.50 -0.58
CA THR A 152 28.92 -25.44 0.55
C THR A 152 27.55 -24.92 0.17
N ILE A 153 26.54 -25.43 0.86
CA ILE A 153 25.14 -25.05 0.69
C ILE A 153 24.61 -24.60 2.05
N SER A 154 23.90 -23.48 2.08
CA SER A 154 23.23 -22.93 3.26
C SER A 154 21.80 -22.51 2.91
N VAL A 155 20.88 -22.62 3.86
CA VAL A 155 19.49 -22.17 3.70
C VAL A 155 19.06 -21.34 4.92
N GLY A 156 18.12 -20.43 4.72
CA GLY A 156 17.69 -19.52 5.77
C GLY A 156 16.25 -19.06 5.63
N ALA A 157 15.62 -18.80 6.76
CA ALA A 157 14.27 -18.25 6.87
C ALA A 157 14.17 -17.22 8.00
N VAL A 158 13.26 -16.28 7.82
CA VAL A 158 12.94 -15.19 8.76
C VAL A 158 11.46 -14.98 8.79
N TRP A 159 10.88 -14.94 9.99
CA TRP A 159 9.48 -14.63 10.16
C TRP A 159 9.29 -13.51 11.17
N LYS A 160 8.56 -12.47 10.77
CA LYS A 160 8.13 -11.34 11.61
C LYS A 160 6.61 -11.42 11.81
N PRO A 161 6.08 -12.34 12.66
CA PRO A 161 4.63 -12.53 12.81
C PRO A 161 3.91 -11.23 13.16
N VAL A 162 4.52 -10.40 14.00
CA VAL A 162 4.11 -9.03 14.34
C VAL A 162 5.34 -8.13 14.44
N ASP A 163 5.16 -6.82 14.40
CA ASP A 163 6.26 -5.85 14.28
C ASP A 163 7.21 -5.82 15.50
N LYS A 164 6.85 -6.48 16.60
CA LYS A 164 7.67 -6.66 17.82
C LYS A 164 8.35 -8.04 17.95
N ILE A 165 7.87 -9.08 17.26
CA ILE A 165 8.34 -10.46 17.43
C ILE A 165 8.99 -10.92 16.15
N MET A 166 10.08 -11.67 16.29
CA MET A 166 10.86 -12.08 15.16
C MET A 166 11.55 -13.40 15.42
N VAL A 167 11.42 -14.32 14.47
CA VAL A 167 11.93 -15.68 14.55
C VAL A 167 12.83 -15.94 13.35
N ALA A 168 13.93 -16.67 13.55
CA ALA A 168 14.81 -17.12 12.48
C ALA A 168 15.01 -18.61 12.53
N PHE A 169 15.23 -19.17 11.35
CA PHE A 169 15.89 -20.44 11.18
C PHE A 169 17.02 -20.28 10.15
N SER A 170 18.15 -20.95 10.33
CA SER A 170 19.06 -21.23 9.22
C SER A 170 19.79 -22.55 9.41
N ALA A 171 20.17 -23.15 8.29
CA ALA A 171 21.07 -24.29 8.26
C ALA A 171 22.29 -23.90 7.40
N VAL A 172 23.49 -24.11 7.93
CA VAL A 172 24.76 -23.70 7.29
C VAL A 172 25.58 -24.95 7.03
N ASP A 173 26.22 -25.01 5.86
CA ASP A 173 27.01 -26.15 5.39
C ASP A 173 26.22 -27.47 5.44
N VAL A 174 24.96 -27.45 4.98
CA VAL A 174 23.99 -28.55 5.08
C VAL A 174 24.46 -29.82 4.36
N ASN A 175 25.39 -29.68 3.43
CA ASN A 175 26.04 -30.76 2.69
C ASN A 175 27.29 -31.35 3.38
N SER A 176 27.62 -30.92 4.62
CA SER A 176 28.77 -31.37 5.42
C SER A 176 30.09 -31.52 4.61
N PRO A 177 30.63 -30.40 4.08
CA PRO A 177 31.71 -30.42 3.10
C PRO A 177 32.95 -31.18 3.60
N ASN A 178 33.50 -32.10 2.80
CA ASN A 178 34.74 -32.79 3.17
C ASN A 178 35.94 -31.84 3.02
N LEU A 179 36.66 -31.60 4.11
CA LEU A 179 37.86 -30.75 4.18
C LEU A 179 39.10 -31.52 4.67
N ALA A 180 39.05 -32.84 4.71
CA ALA A 180 40.22 -33.64 5.04
C ALA A 180 41.22 -33.67 3.88
N LEU A 181 42.51 -33.77 4.22
CA LEU A 181 43.60 -33.94 3.27
C LEU A 181 43.67 -35.38 2.69
N SER A 182 42.88 -36.31 3.24
CA SER A 182 42.72 -37.69 2.80
C SER A 182 41.25 -38.04 2.56
N ASN A 183 40.99 -39.05 1.73
CA ASN A 183 39.64 -39.43 1.31
C ASN A 183 38.76 -40.00 2.44
N ASP A 184 39.37 -40.40 3.57
CA ASP A 184 38.67 -41.01 4.72
C ASP A 184 38.12 -39.97 5.73
N GLY A 185 38.07 -38.70 5.32
CA GLY A 185 37.62 -37.58 6.13
C GLY A 185 36.15 -37.61 6.52
N SER A 186 35.87 -37.43 7.81
CA SER A 186 34.53 -37.02 8.24
C SER A 186 34.24 -35.59 7.77
N GLY A 187 33.11 -35.38 7.09
CA GLY A 187 32.69 -34.06 6.62
C GLY A 187 32.63 -33.00 7.73
N PHE A 188 32.87 -31.74 7.35
CA PHE A 188 32.80 -30.58 8.23
C PHE A 188 31.39 -30.45 8.85
N PRO A 189 31.26 -30.01 10.11
CA PRO A 189 29.95 -30.00 10.78
C PRO A 189 28.95 -29.08 10.06
N ALA A 190 27.75 -29.60 9.81
CA ALA A 190 26.59 -28.78 9.46
C ALA A 190 26.06 -28.08 10.72
N MET A 191 25.60 -26.84 10.57
CA MET A 191 24.97 -26.05 11.63
C MET A 191 23.47 -25.98 11.45
N LEU A 192 22.72 -25.99 12.55
CA LEU A 192 21.34 -25.54 12.62
C LEU A 192 21.22 -24.41 13.64
N PHE A 193 20.59 -23.30 13.25
CA PHE A 193 20.30 -22.16 14.10
C PHE A 193 18.79 -21.95 14.18
N LEU A 194 18.27 -21.83 15.39
CA LEU A 194 16.92 -21.37 15.68
C LEU A 194 17.01 -20.24 16.69
N GLY A 195 16.27 -19.14 16.46
CA GLY A 195 16.19 -18.11 17.50
C GLY A 195 15.03 -17.15 17.36
N MET A 196 14.91 -16.32 18.38
CA MET A 196 13.82 -15.36 18.55
C MET A 196 14.34 -14.05 19.15
N SER A 197 13.73 -12.93 18.77
CA SER A 197 13.86 -11.67 19.50
C SER A 197 12.49 -11.02 19.76
N TYR A 198 12.43 -10.24 20.83
CA TYR A 198 11.23 -9.50 21.22
C TYR A 198 11.54 -8.04 21.55
N LYS A 199 11.02 -7.12 20.74
CA LYS A 199 11.24 -5.68 20.88
C LYS A 199 10.32 -5.09 21.95
N VAL A 200 10.81 -5.07 23.18
CA VAL A 200 10.13 -4.46 24.35
C VAL A 200 9.99 -2.95 24.14
N SER A 201 11.09 -2.27 23.76
CA SER A 201 11.11 -0.84 23.48
C SER A 201 12.12 -0.49 22.36
N LYS A 202 12.42 0.80 22.14
CA LYS A 202 13.56 1.20 21.30
C LYS A 202 14.91 1.00 22.00
N PHE A 203 14.92 0.93 23.33
CA PHE A 203 16.10 0.86 24.17
C PHE A 203 16.45 -0.57 24.62
N MET A 204 15.53 -1.52 24.44
CA MET A 204 15.71 -2.90 24.90
C MET A 204 14.99 -3.93 24.01
N GLU A 205 15.74 -4.94 23.59
CA GLU A 205 15.28 -6.11 22.83
C GLU A 205 16.01 -7.38 23.33
N PRO A 206 15.39 -8.18 24.22
CA PRO A 206 15.85 -9.52 24.53
C PRO A 206 15.84 -10.45 23.31
N ASN A 207 16.80 -11.38 23.30
CA ASN A 207 16.96 -12.39 22.26
C ASN A 207 17.36 -13.71 22.92
N PHE A 208 16.91 -14.80 22.32
CA PHE A 208 17.30 -16.17 22.66
C PHE A 208 17.61 -16.93 21.37
N SER A 209 18.63 -17.77 21.36
CA SER A 209 18.79 -18.75 20.30
C SER A 209 19.45 -20.04 20.76
N VAL A 210 19.29 -21.04 19.90
CA VAL A 210 19.87 -22.37 20.01
C VAL A 210 20.69 -22.60 18.74
N ALA A 211 21.93 -23.08 18.89
CA ALA A 211 22.77 -23.53 17.80
C ALA A 211 23.11 -25.01 18.01
N TYR A 212 22.87 -25.84 17.00
CA TYR A 212 23.20 -27.26 16.99
C TYR A 212 24.23 -27.57 15.91
N ARG A 213 25.17 -28.46 16.19
CA ARG A 213 26.18 -28.95 15.25
C ARG A 213 25.96 -30.44 14.98
N SER A 214 26.08 -30.89 13.73
CA SER A 214 25.98 -32.32 13.39
C SER A 214 27.13 -33.17 13.94
N LYS A 215 28.30 -32.55 14.18
CA LYS A 215 29.47 -33.15 14.83
C LYS A 215 30.08 -32.16 15.81
N VAL A 216 30.56 -32.70 16.94
CA VAL A 216 31.28 -31.98 18.01
C VAL A 216 32.70 -32.54 18.08
N ILE A 217 33.66 -31.71 18.48
CA ILE A 217 35.04 -32.09 18.76
C ILE A 217 35.34 -31.63 20.20
N GLY A 218 35.89 -32.52 21.03
CA GLY A 218 36.07 -32.27 22.46
C GLY A 218 34.76 -32.09 23.22
N ASP A 219 34.84 -31.49 24.41
CA ASP A 219 33.73 -31.36 25.37
C ASP A 219 32.84 -30.13 25.14
N GLU A 220 32.76 -29.63 23.90
CA GLU A 220 31.90 -28.48 23.58
C GLU A 220 30.40 -28.81 23.74
N ALA A 221 29.68 -27.96 24.46
CA ALA A 221 28.23 -28.09 24.62
C ALA A 221 27.49 -28.08 23.27
N ASN A 222 26.59 -29.05 23.07
CA ASN A 222 25.75 -29.14 21.87
C ASN A 222 24.37 -29.71 22.24
N PRO A 223 23.26 -28.98 22.04
CA PRO A 223 23.19 -27.63 21.48
C PRO A 223 23.74 -26.53 22.41
N ILE A 224 24.18 -25.44 21.81
CA ILE A 224 24.60 -24.21 22.48
C ILE A 224 23.35 -23.33 22.66
N PHE A 225 23.05 -22.98 23.91
CA PHE A 225 22.01 -22.02 24.27
C PHE A 225 22.62 -20.66 24.57
N ASP A 226 21.98 -19.59 24.12
CA ASP A 226 22.45 -18.22 24.34
C ASP A 226 21.28 -17.28 24.63
N LEU A 227 21.52 -16.40 25.59
CA LEU A 227 20.62 -15.34 26.03
C LEU A 227 21.34 -14.00 25.92
N SER A 228 20.67 -13.00 25.34
CA SER A 228 21.23 -11.66 25.25
C SER A 228 20.20 -10.55 25.34
N LEU A 229 20.70 -9.38 25.71
CA LEU A 229 20.01 -8.10 25.69
C LEU A 229 20.75 -7.17 24.72
N ARG A 230 19.99 -6.41 23.94
CA ARG A 230 20.54 -5.33 23.11
C ARG A 230 19.69 -4.08 23.20
N GLY A 231 20.29 -2.94 22.89
CA GLY A 231 19.60 -1.67 22.92
C GLY A 231 20.26 -0.56 22.10
N LYS A 232 19.54 0.56 22.02
CA LYS A 232 20.06 1.86 21.59
C LYS A 232 20.13 2.78 22.80
N PHE A 233 21.04 3.72 22.79
CA PHE A 233 20.96 4.93 23.62
C PHE A 233 20.16 6.01 22.90
N TYR A 234 19.95 7.16 23.56
CA TYR A 234 19.17 8.28 23.01
C TYR A 234 19.77 8.77 21.66
N TYR A 235 18.89 9.19 20.75
CA TYR A 235 19.19 9.57 19.35
C TYR A 235 19.68 8.47 18.39
N ASP A 236 19.60 7.18 18.72
CA ASP A 236 19.98 6.05 17.83
C ASP A 236 21.48 6.06 17.39
N VAL A 237 22.33 6.91 17.99
CA VAL A 237 23.76 7.04 17.64
C VAL A 237 24.58 5.89 18.21
N VAL A 238 24.36 5.52 19.46
CA VAL A 238 25.12 4.44 20.13
C VAL A 238 24.22 3.24 20.38
N SER A 239 24.72 2.06 20.05
CA SER A 239 24.06 0.76 20.20
C SER A 239 24.90 -0.12 21.12
N TRP A 240 24.25 -0.97 21.92
CA TRP A 240 24.93 -1.88 22.84
C TRP A 240 24.36 -3.30 22.76
N CYS A 241 25.17 -4.29 23.12
CA CYS A 241 24.75 -5.66 23.38
C CYS A 241 25.49 -6.24 24.58
N LEU A 242 24.81 -7.14 25.30
CA LEU A 242 25.35 -7.99 26.37
C LEU A 242 24.72 -9.37 26.22
N GLY A 243 25.47 -10.44 26.44
CA GLY A 243 24.93 -11.80 26.36
C GLY A 243 25.83 -12.85 26.98
N VAL A 244 25.28 -14.05 27.09
CA VAL A 244 25.92 -15.21 27.72
C VAL A 244 25.45 -16.49 27.04
N ASN A 245 26.35 -17.44 26.89
CA ASN A 245 26.07 -18.82 26.53
C ASN A 245 26.91 -19.78 27.38
N SER A 246 26.85 -21.07 27.09
CA SER A 246 27.55 -22.13 27.84
C SER A 246 29.08 -21.97 27.94
N SER A 247 29.73 -21.20 27.05
CA SER A 247 31.20 -21.09 27.01
C SER A 247 31.74 -19.69 27.31
N LYS A 248 30.92 -18.63 27.29
CA LYS A 248 31.41 -17.24 27.46
C LYS A 248 30.34 -16.24 27.85
N PHE A 249 30.78 -15.16 28.49
CA PHE A 249 30.09 -13.87 28.51
C PHE A 249 30.59 -13.00 27.34
N TYR A 250 29.75 -12.10 26.82
CA TYR A 250 30.18 -11.14 25.80
C TYR A 250 29.42 -9.81 25.89
N GLY A 251 30.08 -8.75 25.44
CA GLY A 251 29.51 -7.41 25.41
C GLY A 251 30.13 -6.55 24.31
N GLY A 252 29.43 -5.51 23.89
CA GLY A 252 29.94 -4.62 22.85
C GLY A 252 29.15 -3.34 22.65
N LEU A 253 29.78 -2.42 21.92
CA LEU A 253 29.27 -1.10 21.58
C LEU A 253 29.45 -0.83 20.07
N ASN A 254 28.48 -0.16 19.46
CA ASN A 254 28.56 0.36 18.10
C ASN A 254 28.15 1.83 18.06
N VAL A 255 28.99 2.64 17.43
CA VAL A 255 28.77 4.06 17.20
C VAL A 255 28.44 4.26 15.74
N LYS A 256 27.23 4.75 15.46
CA LYS A 256 26.79 5.17 14.13
C LYS A 256 27.10 6.65 13.95
N ILE A 257 28.03 6.96 13.05
CA ILE A 257 28.33 8.32 12.59
C ILE A 257 27.30 8.67 11.49
N PRO A 258 26.32 9.56 11.74
CA PRO A 258 25.34 9.96 10.74
C PRO A 258 26.00 10.86 9.68
N GLY A 259 25.59 10.73 8.42
CA GLY A 259 26.13 11.56 7.34
C GLY A 259 26.07 10.88 5.97
N ILE A 260 27.19 10.93 5.26
CA ILE A 260 27.34 10.40 3.90
C ILE A 260 26.90 8.91 3.85
N TRP A 261 26.17 8.56 2.78
CA TRP A 261 25.63 7.22 2.52
C TRP A 261 24.76 6.61 3.66
N GLN A 262 24.02 7.42 4.42
CA GLN A 262 23.18 7.00 5.56
C GLN A 262 23.95 6.56 6.82
N GLY A 263 25.26 6.78 6.83
CA GLY A 263 26.10 6.70 8.01
C GLY A 263 27.01 5.48 8.06
N ILE A 264 28.12 5.66 8.76
CA ILE A 264 29.17 4.67 9.00
C ILE A 264 28.98 4.14 10.43
N GLY A 265 28.93 2.82 10.60
CA GLY A 265 28.97 2.17 11.91
C GLY A 265 30.39 1.70 12.23
N ILE A 266 30.88 2.02 13.42
CA ILE A 266 32.12 1.47 13.99
C ILE A 266 31.73 0.65 15.22
N SER A 267 32.13 -0.61 15.25
CA SER A 267 31.77 -1.55 16.32
C SER A 267 33.00 -2.15 17.01
N TYR A 268 32.86 -2.35 18.32
CA TYR A 268 33.81 -3.08 19.15
C TYR A 268 33.05 -4.05 20.05
N SER A 269 33.54 -5.28 20.19
CA SER A 269 33.02 -6.25 21.16
C SER A 269 34.12 -7.07 21.79
N VAL A 270 33.94 -7.38 23.07
CA VAL A 270 34.80 -8.24 23.88
C VAL A 270 34.02 -9.49 24.31
N GLU A 271 34.71 -10.61 24.43
CA GLU A 271 34.17 -11.87 24.91
C GLU A 271 35.13 -12.49 25.92
N ILE A 272 34.57 -12.97 27.03
CA ILE A 272 35.29 -13.45 28.21
C ILE A 272 34.86 -14.90 28.44
N PRO A 273 35.77 -15.89 28.41
CA PRO A 273 35.45 -17.29 28.65
C PRO A 273 34.72 -17.54 29.98
N LEU A 274 33.86 -18.56 30.02
CA LEU A 274 33.24 -19.04 31.26
C LEU A 274 34.12 -20.04 32.03
N GLU A 275 35.05 -20.68 31.34
CA GLU A 275 36.10 -21.52 31.92
C GLU A 275 37.02 -20.70 32.83
N SER A 276 37.40 -21.26 33.98
CA SER A 276 38.26 -20.59 34.96
C SER A 276 39.65 -20.32 34.39
N ASP A 277 40.23 -21.32 33.73
CA ASP A 277 41.67 -21.36 33.50
C ASP A 277 42.02 -20.37 32.39
N LEU A 278 41.22 -20.37 31.31
CA LEU A 278 41.31 -19.36 30.25
C LEU A 278 41.15 -17.92 30.77
N ARG A 279 40.32 -17.68 31.80
CA ARG A 279 40.21 -16.34 32.41
C ARG A 279 41.40 -15.97 33.28
N HIS A 280 41.99 -16.91 34.02
CA HIS A 280 43.16 -16.63 34.87
C HIS A 280 44.37 -16.26 34.02
N GLU A 281 44.55 -16.92 32.86
CA GLU A 281 45.54 -16.57 31.84
C GLU A 281 45.21 -15.28 31.07
N GLY A 282 44.14 -14.57 31.44
CA GLY A 282 43.75 -13.29 30.83
C GLY A 282 43.23 -13.39 29.40
N ILE A 283 42.90 -14.60 28.91
CA ILE A 283 42.55 -14.84 27.52
C ILE A 283 41.17 -14.26 27.21
N MET A 284 41.13 -13.33 26.25
CA MET A 284 39.89 -12.68 25.81
C MET A 284 39.79 -12.61 24.29
N ALA A 285 38.57 -12.57 23.77
CA ALA A 285 38.32 -12.35 22.36
C ALA A 285 37.98 -10.88 22.08
N HIS A 286 38.81 -10.17 21.33
CA HIS A 286 38.57 -8.79 20.92
C HIS A 286 38.09 -8.75 19.48
N SER A 287 37.16 -7.84 19.16
CA SER A 287 36.52 -7.79 17.84
C SER A 287 36.24 -6.36 17.42
N PHE A 288 36.59 -6.02 16.18
CA PHE A 288 36.44 -4.71 15.57
C PHE A 288 35.65 -4.84 14.27
N GLY A 289 34.93 -3.79 13.90
CA GLY A 289 34.09 -3.81 12.71
C GLY A 289 33.76 -2.45 12.17
N LEU A 290 33.57 -2.42 10.86
CA LEU A 290 33.24 -1.23 10.09
C LEU A 290 32.05 -1.57 9.18
N LYS A 291 30.95 -0.84 9.31
CA LYS A 291 29.80 -0.92 8.42
C LYS A 291 29.63 0.37 7.64
N ILE A 292 29.74 0.30 6.31
CA ILE A 292 29.38 1.39 5.42
C ILE A 292 28.01 1.07 4.81
N ASN A 293 27.02 1.90 5.12
CA ASN A 293 25.71 1.83 4.49
C ASN A 293 25.74 2.52 3.12
N GLY A 294 24.82 2.14 2.25
CA GLY A 294 24.47 2.85 1.02
C GLY A 294 23.12 3.56 1.14
N PRO A 295 22.67 4.28 0.09
CA PRO A 295 21.34 4.87 0.05
C PRO A 295 20.24 3.79 0.13
N LEU A 296 19.14 4.09 0.80
CA LEU A 296 17.96 3.21 0.85
C LEU A 296 17.37 3.02 -0.56
N LEU A 297 17.50 1.81 -1.11
CA LEU A 297 16.92 1.45 -2.40
C LEU A 297 15.51 0.89 -2.23
N ARG A 298 15.24 0.19 -1.12
CA ARG A 298 13.91 -0.33 -0.78
C ARG A 298 13.07 0.68 0.01
N VAL A 299 12.75 1.82 -0.61
CA VAL A 299 11.72 2.74 -0.09
C VAL A 299 10.36 2.38 -0.69
N LEU A 300 9.55 1.61 0.03
CA LEU A 300 8.11 1.46 -0.30
C LEU A 300 7.31 2.69 0.15
N ASN A 301 7.50 3.79 -0.56
CA ASN A 301 6.56 4.90 -0.51
C ASN A 301 5.34 4.57 -1.40
N PRO A 302 4.10 4.71 -0.91
CA PRO A 302 2.92 4.82 -1.77
C PRO A 302 3.00 6.11 -2.59
N ASP A 303 2.23 6.17 -3.69
CA ASP A 303 1.96 7.41 -4.44
C ASP A 303 0.45 7.65 -4.36
N PHE A 304 -0.01 8.22 -3.24
CA PHE A 304 -1.43 8.41 -3.00
C PHE A 304 -1.95 9.69 -3.65
N SER A 305 -2.60 9.52 -4.79
CA SER A 305 -3.11 10.62 -5.61
C SER A 305 -4.60 10.85 -5.34
N CYS A 306 -5.00 12.12 -5.19
CA CYS A 306 -6.37 12.54 -5.46
C CYS A 306 -6.42 12.93 -6.94
N ASP A 307 -7.04 12.09 -7.78
CA ASP A 307 -7.01 12.28 -9.23
C ASP A 307 -7.93 13.42 -9.66
N SER A 308 -9.19 13.36 -9.23
CA SER A 308 -10.23 14.33 -9.58
C SER A 308 -11.28 14.47 -8.48
N LEU A 309 -12.06 15.55 -8.60
CA LEU A 309 -13.21 15.86 -7.75
C LEU A 309 -14.42 16.13 -8.64
N ALA A 310 -15.58 15.60 -8.25
CA ALA A 310 -16.85 15.86 -8.92
C ALA A 310 -17.94 16.26 -7.91
N THR A 311 -18.63 17.37 -8.19
CA THR A 311 -19.84 17.83 -7.50
C THR A 311 -20.57 18.83 -8.41
N LYS A 312 -21.78 19.27 -8.04
CA LYS A 312 -22.49 20.33 -8.76
C LYS A 312 -21.69 21.64 -8.68
N ARG A 313 -21.49 22.32 -9.81
CA ARG A 313 -20.74 23.60 -9.86
C ARG A 313 -21.49 24.77 -9.26
N ILE A 314 -22.81 24.75 -9.36
CA ILE A 314 -23.72 25.72 -8.75
C ILE A 314 -24.59 24.95 -7.75
N ILE A 315 -24.63 25.42 -6.50
CA ILE A 315 -25.34 24.78 -5.39
C ILE A 315 -26.18 25.83 -4.68
N LEU A 316 -27.45 25.54 -4.39
CA LEU A 316 -28.28 26.42 -3.58
C LEU A 316 -27.86 26.33 -2.11
N ARG A 317 -27.67 27.47 -1.44
CA ARG A 317 -27.41 27.56 0.00
C ARG A 317 -28.45 26.74 0.78
N GLY A 318 -28.01 25.89 1.71
CA GLY A 318 -28.89 25.01 2.48
C GLY A 318 -29.35 23.73 1.77
N SER A 319 -29.08 23.56 0.46
CA SER A 319 -29.36 22.31 -0.26
C SER A 319 -28.19 21.33 -0.17
N LYS A 320 -28.50 20.06 0.09
CA LYS A 320 -27.52 18.96 0.16
C LYS A 320 -26.98 18.64 -1.24
N THR A 321 -25.66 18.73 -1.42
CA THR A 321 -24.94 18.25 -2.62
C THR A 321 -24.10 17.01 -2.27
N GLU A 322 -23.62 16.30 -3.29
CA GLU A 322 -22.72 15.16 -3.15
C GLU A 322 -21.33 15.51 -3.70
N ILE A 323 -20.27 15.23 -2.94
CA ILE A 323 -18.86 15.44 -3.31
C ILE A 323 -18.22 14.06 -3.51
N LYS A 324 -17.81 13.77 -4.75
CA LYS A 324 -17.08 12.56 -5.12
C LYS A 324 -15.60 12.86 -5.29
N ALA A 325 -14.76 12.08 -4.60
CA ALA A 325 -13.31 12.11 -4.73
C ALA A 325 -12.80 10.79 -5.32
N PHE A 326 -12.04 10.90 -6.41
CA PHE A 326 -11.41 9.76 -7.07
C PHE A 326 -9.97 9.67 -6.56
N LEU A 327 -9.67 8.57 -5.88
CA LEU A 327 -8.42 8.37 -5.14
C LEU A 327 -7.72 7.12 -5.69
N SER A 328 -6.42 7.20 -5.93
CA SER A 328 -5.64 6.06 -6.42
C SER A 328 -4.29 5.95 -5.73
N ASN A 329 -3.69 4.77 -5.83
CA ASN A 329 -2.31 4.54 -5.46
C ASN A 329 -1.49 4.17 -6.69
N LYS A 330 -0.78 5.14 -7.25
CA LYS A 330 0.06 4.98 -8.45
C LYS A 330 1.44 4.40 -8.13
N GLY A 331 1.72 4.19 -6.85
CA GLY A 331 3.02 3.81 -6.32
C GLY A 331 3.15 2.30 -6.16
N LYS A 332 4.36 1.86 -5.87
CA LYS A 332 4.68 0.43 -5.74
C LYS A 332 4.30 -0.16 -4.37
N ALA A 333 3.77 0.65 -3.43
CA ALA A 333 3.51 0.25 -2.05
C ALA A 333 2.04 0.41 -1.64
N GLY A 334 1.38 -0.67 -1.21
CA GLY A 334 0.02 -0.62 -0.66
C GLY A 334 -0.04 -0.45 0.86
N ARG A 335 -1.00 0.35 1.35
CA ARG A 335 -1.28 0.53 2.79
C ARG A 335 -2.70 0.11 3.17
N ARG A 336 -2.88 -0.11 4.47
CA ARG A 336 -4.18 -0.14 5.16
C ARG A 336 -4.37 1.16 5.92
N ASN A 337 -5.61 1.48 6.28
CA ASN A 337 -6.00 2.63 7.09
C ASN A 337 -5.44 3.96 6.53
N VAL A 338 -5.75 4.27 5.26
CA VAL A 338 -5.28 5.49 4.61
C VAL A 338 -6.25 6.64 4.88
N PRO A 339 -5.85 7.70 5.61
CA PRO A 339 -6.75 8.79 5.98
C PRO A 339 -7.03 9.71 4.79
N VAL A 340 -8.27 10.19 4.71
CA VAL A 340 -8.76 11.13 3.69
C VAL A 340 -9.53 12.24 4.39
N VAL A 341 -9.21 13.48 4.05
CA VAL A 341 -9.80 14.68 4.64
C VAL A 341 -10.60 15.43 3.58
N PHE A 342 -11.88 15.69 3.86
CA PHE A 342 -12.75 16.56 3.08
C PHE A 342 -12.91 17.90 3.81
N ARG A 343 -12.53 19.01 3.18
CA ARG A 343 -12.64 20.35 3.77
C ARG A 343 -13.11 21.39 2.74
N VAL A 344 -13.67 22.49 3.22
CA VAL A 344 -14.11 23.63 2.40
C VAL A 344 -13.46 24.92 2.92
N PHE A 345 -13.03 25.78 2.00
CA PHE A 345 -12.68 27.15 2.31
C PHE A 345 -13.94 28.00 2.16
N GLU A 346 -14.47 28.48 3.29
CA GLU A 346 -15.73 29.23 3.39
C GLU A 346 -15.48 30.46 4.28
N GLY A 347 -15.71 31.67 3.77
CA GLY A 347 -15.61 32.91 4.55
C GLY A 347 -14.23 33.20 5.16
N GLY A 348 -13.14 32.79 4.51
CA GLY A 348 -11.76 33.06 4.93
C GLY A 348 -11.08 31.97 5.76
N SER A 349 -11.80 30.92 6.17
CA SER A 349 -11.24 29.80 6.93
C SER A 349 -11.44 28.44 6.25
N TRP A 350 -10.55 27.49 6.52
CA TRP A 350 -10.71 26.08 6.13
C TRP A 350 -11.50 25.33 7.20
N ASN A 351 -12.68 24.84 6.85
CA ASN A 351 -13.58 24.10 7.73
C ASN A 351 -13.69 22.64 7.25
N LEU A 352 -13.74 21.68 8.18
CA LEU A 352 -13.98 20.27 7.85
C LEU A 352 -15.42 20.07 7.36
N ILE A 353 -15.58 19.28 6.30
CA ILE A 353 -16.89 18.84 5.81
C ILE A 353 -17.34 17.59 6.61
N TYR A 354 -16.40 16.72 6.94
CA TYR A 354 -16.60 15.50 7.72
C TYR A 354 -15.38 15.24 8.63
N PRO A 355 -15.52 14.41 9.68
CA PRO A 355 -14.38 13.76 10.34
C PRO A 355 -13.49 13.02 9.33
N ILE A 356 -12.23 12.75 9.69
CA ILE A 356 -11.29 12.01 8.84
C ILE A 356 -11.88 10.64 8.45
N GLU A 357 -12.07 10.42 7.14
CA GLU A 357 -12.42 9.11 6.61
C GLU A 357 -11.17 8.23 6.54
N VAL A 358 -11.26 6.97 6.94
CA VAL A 358 -10.12 6.03 6.88
C VAL A 358 -10.42 4.93 5.89
N LEU A 359 -9.74 4.94 4.73
CA LEU A 359 -9.84 3.88 3.73
C LEU A 359 -9.24 2.57 4.30
N PRO A 360 -9.99 1.45 4.33
CA PRO A 360 -9.48 0.19 4.88
C PRO A 360 -8.19 -0.29 4.21
N SER A 361 -8.09 -0.14 2.88
CA SER A 361 -6.85 -0.36 2.13
C SER A 361 -6.87 0.28 0.75
N LEU A 362 -5.67 0.66 0.27
CA LEU A 362 -5.42 1.10 -1.10
C LEU A 362 -4.09 0.49 -1.58
N GLN A 363 -4.18 -0.54 -2.41
CA GLN A 363 -3.04 -1.31 -2.95
C GLN A 363 -2.46 -0.67 -4.24
N PRO A 364 -1.25 -1.05 -4.69
CA PRO A 364 -0.67 -0.54 -5.94
C PRO A 364 -1.62 -0.73 -7.12
N GLY A 365 -1.81 0.31 -7.94
CA GLY A 365 -2.74 0.31 -9.07
C GLY A 365 -4.23 0.34 -8.70
N GLN A 366 -4.59 0.30 -7.42
CA GLN A 366 -5.98 0.34 -6.98
C GLN A 366 -6.51 1.78 -6.95
N SER A 367 -7.74 1.95 -7.44
CA SER A 367 -8.53 3.16 -7.30
C SER A 367 -9.75 2.94 -6.41
N ARG A 368 -10.19 3.99 -5.72
CA ARG A 368 -11.41 4.05 -4.90
C ARG A 368 -12.11 5.39 -5.12
N VAL A 369 -13.44 5.37 -5.09
CA VAL A 369 -14.26 6.59 -5.07
C VAL A 369 -14.83 6.73 -3.67
N LEU A 370 -14.62 7.88 -3.04
CA LEU A 370 -15.32 8.26 -1.81
C LEU A 370 -16.38 9.30 -2.14
N SER A 371 -17.58 9.10 -1.60
CA SER A 371 -18.71 10.02 -1.77
C SER A 371 -19.19 10.53 -0.42
N LYS A 372 -19.32 11.84 -0.27
CA LYS A 372 -19.71 12.51 0.99
C LYS A 372 -20.66 13.65 0.70
N ALA A 373 -21.71 13.80 1.51
CA ALA A 373 -22.76 14.79 1.26
C ALA A 373 -22.53 16.07 2.05
N TRP A 374 -22.56 17.23 1.38
CA TRP A 374 -22.27 18.51 2.02
C TRP A 374 -23.40 19.51 1.77
N THR A 375 -23.62 20.40 2.74
CA THR A 375 -24.62 21.45 2.67
C THR A 375 -23.93 22.80 2.93
N PRO A 376 -23.82 23.69 1.92
CA PRO A 376 -23.18 24.99 2.11
C PRO A 376 -24.03 25.91 3.00
N LYS A 377 -23.37 26.70 3.85
CA LYS A 377 -24.01 27.57 4.84
C LYS A 377 -24.09 29.03 4.38
N LYS A 378 -23.03 29.57 3.76
CA LYS A 378 -22.99 30.95 3.23
C LYS A 378 -23.17 30.98 1.71
N LYS A 379 -23.50 32.17 1.17
CA LYS A 379 -23.47 32.45 -0.28
C LYS A 379 -22.07 32.92 -0.67
N GLY A 380 -21.62 32.61 -1.88
CA GLY A 380 -20.31 33.05 -2.38
C GLY A 380 -19.61 32.00 -3.25
N VAL A 381 -18.29 32.16 -3.42
CA VAL A 381 -17.42 31.17 -4.07
C VAL A 381 -16.67 30.41 -2.99
N ASP A 382 -17.03 29.15 -2.80
CA ASP A 382 -16.34 28.24 -1.88
C ASP A 382 -15.30 27.41 -2.64
N THR A 383 -14.27 26.94 -1.93
CA THR A 383 -13.31 25.98 -2.49
C THR A 383 -13.30 24.69 -1.69
N ILE A 384 -13.85 23.63 -2.26
CA ILE A 384 -13.70 22.27 -1.72
C ILE A 384 -12.26 21.82 -1.93
N GLN A 385 -11.66 21.17 -0.94
CA GLN A 385 -10.40 20.45 -1.06
C GLN A 385 -10.54 19.06 -0.44
N VAL A 386 -10.04 18.06 -1.15
CA VAL A 386 -9.86 16.70 -0.61
C VAL A 386 -8.39 16.34 -0.68
N CYS A 387 -7.91 15.70 0.39
CA CYS A 387 -6.51 15.28 0.52
C CYS A 387 -6.43 13.86 1.09
N ILE A 388 -5.51 13.04 0.56
CA ILE A 388 -5.22 11.67 1.02
C ILE A 388 -3.84 11.57 1.70
N ASN A 389 -3.72 10.74 2.75
CA ASN A 389 -2.50 10.52 3.53
C ASN A 389 -2.00 11.76 4.31
N VAL A 390 -2.91 12.52 4.93
CA VAL A 390 -2.60 13.82 5.56
C VAL A 390 -3.06 13.94 7.01
N ASN A 391 -2.31 14.71 7.81
CA ASN A 391 -2.62 15.01 9.21
C ASN A 391 -3.35 16.36 9.33
N GLU A 392 -4.50 16.39 10.01
CA GLU A 392 -5.26 17.61 10.28
C GLU A 392 -4.69 18.45 11.44
N ARG A 393 -3.88 17.86 12.33
CA ARG A 393 -3.35 18.53 13.54
C ARG A 393 -2.34 19.64 13.25
N VAL A 394 -2.07 19.93 11.98
CA VAL A 394 -1.20 21.00 11.53
C VAL A 394 -1.93 21.79 10.46
N LEU A 395 -2.70 22.79 10.88
CA LEU A 395 -3.27 23.81 9.99
C LEU A 395 -2.43 25.09 10.12
N PRO A 396 -2.16 25.83 9.01
CA PRO A 396 -2.56 25.55 7.63
C PRO A 396 -1.67 24.50 6.91
N LEU A 397 -0.55 24.11 7.53
CA LEU A 397 0.50 23.26 6.95
C LEU A 397 0.15 21.76 6.97
N ILE A 398 -0.63 21.31 5.98
CA ILE A 398 -0.87 19.89 5.72
C ILE A 398 0.46 19.13 5.68
N LYS A 399 0.74 18.33 6.72
CA LYS A 399 1.85 17.37 6.74
C LYS A 399 1.34 15.97 6.43
N PRO A 400 2.06 15.20 5.59
CA PRO A 400 1.69 13.81 5.35
C PRO A 400 1.87 12.97 6.62
N ILE A 401 1.01 11.97 6.83
CA ILE A 401 1.15 11.03 7.95
C ILE A 401 2.19 9.96 7.61
N LEU A 402 2.19 9.47 6.37
CA LEU A 402 3.13 8.49 5.86
C LEU A 402 4.01 9.13 4.77
N LYS A 403 5.28 8.74 4.71
CA LYS A 403 6.20 9.13 3.64
C LYS A 403 5.62 8.67 2.30
N ASP A 404 5.31 9.62 1.43
CA ASP A 404 4.72 9.45 0.10
C ASP A 404 5.78 9.74 -0.96
N SER A 405 5.68 9.14 -2.15
CA SER A 405 6.60 9.43 -3.25
C SER A 405 6.31 10.74 -3.96
N LYS A 406 5.06 11.24 -3.95
CA LYS A 406 4.69 12.44 -4.72
C LYS A 406 3.63 13.31 -4.05
N LEU A 407 3.99 13.88 -2.91
CA LEU A 407 3.17 14.80 -2.07
C LEU A 407 2.36 15.89 -2.81
N SER A 408 2.76 16.29 -4.02
CA SER A 408 2.05 17.29 -4.83
C SER A 408 0.76 16.79 -5.49
N ASN A 409 0.50 15.47 -5.56
CA ASN A 409 -0.74 14.92 -6.11
C ASN A 409 -1.75 14.45 -5.04
N ASN A 410 -1.37 14.43 -3.76
CA ASN A 410 -2.22 13.99 -2.65
C ASN A 410 -3.47 14.84 -2.44
N CYS A 411 -3.51 16.06 -2.97
CA CYS A 411 -4.60 17.00 -2.76
C CYS A 411 -5.17 17.54 -4.08
N ARG A 412 -6.50 17.62 -4.17
CA ARG A 412 -7.21 18.39 -5.22
C ARG A 412 -8.13 19.44 -4.63
N LYS A 413 -8.27 20.54 -5.34
CA LYS A 413 -9.17 21.65 -5.05
C LYS A 413 -10.21 21.78 -6.16
N LEU A 414 -11.41 22.21 -5.80
CA LEU A 414 -12.52 22.45 -6.72
C LEU A 414 -13.28 23.69 -6.27
N ALA A 415 -13.25 24.74 -7.08
CA ALA A 415 -14.08 25.94 -6.89
C ALA A 415 -15.53 25.66 -7.31
N ILE A 416 -16.46 26.21 -6.52
CA ILE A 416 -17.91 26.05 -6.64
C ILE A 416 -18.61 27.36 -6.26
N THR A 417 -19.77 27.61 -6.85
CA THR A 417 -20.58 28.80 -6.59
C THR A 417 -21.80 28.42 -5.77
N VAL A 418 -21.92 28.99 -4.56
CA VAL A 418 -23.10 28.86 -3.73
C VAL A 418 -24.01 30.08 -3.92
N THR A 419 -25.15 29.86 -4.53
CA THR A 419 -26.17 30.90 -4.74
C THR A 419 -27.21 30.88 -3.63
N ALA A 420 -27.91 32.01 -3.43
CA ALA A 420 -29.12 31.99 -2.62
C ALA A 420 -30.19 31.08 -3.28
N PRO A 421 -31.08 30.43 -2.51
CA PRO A 421 -32.34 29.95 -3.07
C PRO A 421 -33.09 31.15 -3.70
N PRO A 422 -33.84 30.94 -4.80
CA PRO A 422 -34.65 32.01 -5.37
C PRO A 422 -35.62 32.54 -4.30
N GLU A 423 -35.77 33.86 -4.23
CA GLU A 423 -36.76 34.46 -3.35
C GLU A 423 -38.15 34.04 -3.84
N THR A 424 -38.90 33.36 -2.98
CA THR A 424 -40.32 33.09 -3.23
C THR A 424 -41.06 34.43 -3.23
N VAL A 425 -41.36 34.95 -4.42
CA VAL A 425 -42.22 36.11 -4.59
C VAL A 425 -43.62 35.74 -4.11
N ILE A 426 -43.92 36.08 -2.86
CA ILE A 426 -45.27 35.93 -2.31
C ILE A 426 -46.12 37.04 -2.92
N ILE A 427 -46.78 36.76 -4.03
CA ILE A 427 -47.79 37.64 -4.62
C ILE A 427 -48.99 37.64 -3.65
N LYS A 428 -49.00 38.59 -2.70
CA LYS A 428 -50.18 38.88 -1.90
C LYS A 428 -51.13 39.74 -2.75
N PRO A 429 -52.37 39.30 -3.02
CA PRO A 429 -53.32 40.14 -3.73
C PRO A 429 -53.60 41.40 -2.91
N LEU A 430 -53.53 42.57 -3.55
CA LEU A 430 -53.74 43.87 -2.88
C LEU A 430 -55.17 44.02 -2.31
N TYR A 431 -56.11 43.25 -2.87
CA TYR A 431 -57.51 43.22 -2.47
C TYR A 431 -57.95 41.76 -2.24
N THR A 432 -58.47 41.47 -1.05
CA THR A 432 -58.99 40.14 -0.67
C THR A 432 -60.51 40.04 -0.74
N LYS A 433 -61.20 41.10 -1.18
CA LYS A 433 -62.63 41.14 -1.44
C LYS A 433 -62.90 41.82 -2.78
N LEU A 434 -63.68 41.15 -3.62
CA LEU A 434 -64.29 41.71 -4.82
C LEU A 434 -65.72 42.17 -4.48
N SER A 435 -66.04 43.42 -4.77
CA SER A 435 -67.44 43.87 -4.91
C SER A 435 -67.76 43.91 -6.40
N ALA A 436 -68.65 43.03 -6.86
CA ALA A 436 -69.13 43.04 -8.23
C ALA A 436 -70.28 44.05 -8.38
N THR A 437 -70.09 45.08 -9.21
CA THR A 437 -71.12 46.09 -9.51
C THR A 437 -72.04 45.71 -10.68
N GLN A 438 -71.69 44.69 -11.48
CA GLN A 438 -72.54 44.16 -12.54
C GLN A 438 -72.45 42.63 -12.61
N MET A 439 -73.62 41.99 -12.69
CA MET A 439 -73.76 40.55 -12.85
C MET A 439 -73.86 40.21 -14.33
N LEU A 440 -72.72 40.03 -15.00
CA LEU A 440 -72.70 39.43 -16.33
C LEU A 440 -72.93 37.92 -16.19
N VAL A 441 -74.20 37.51 -16.31
CA VAL A 441 -74.57 36.09 -16.39
C VAL A 441 -74.08 35.56 -17.73
N LYS A 442 -72.85 35.02 -17.74
CA LYS A 442 -72.42 34.13 -18.82
C LYS A 442 -73.19 32.83 -18.64
N VAL A 443 -74.25 32.65 -19.42
CA VAL A 443 -74.95 31.36 -19.52
C VAL A 443 -73.92 30.34 -20.02
N GLU A 444 -73.59 29.36 -19.18
CA GLU A 444 -72.82 28.20 -19.61
C GLU A 444 -73.73 27.35 -20.49
N GLU A 445 -73.62 27.52 -21.81
CA GLU A 445 -74.24 26.61 -22.74
C GLU A 445 -73.61 25.22 -22.61
N GLU A 446 -74.45 24.18 -22.66
CA GLU A 446 -73.99 22.80 -22.67
C GLU A 446 -72.93 22.58 -23.78
N PRO A 447 -71.75 22.03 -23.48
CA PRO A 447 -70.71 21.80 -24.46
C PRO A 447 -71.09 20.62 -25.37
N LEU A 448 -71.76 20.91 -26.48
CA LEU A 448 -72.15 19.92 -27.48
C LEU A 448 -70.97 19.59 -28.40
N VAL A 449 -70.77 18.30 -28.65
CA VAL A 449 -69.87 17.82 -29.71
C VAL A 449 -70.65 17.82 -31.03
N PRO A 450 -70.15 18.44 -32.11
CA PRO A 450 -70.84 18.53 -33.40
C PRO A 450 -70.72 17.23 -34.23
N VAL A 451 -70.96 16.08 -33.60
CA VAL A 451 -70.89 14.75 -34.23
C VAL A 451 -72.08 13.92 -33.77
N VAL A 452 -72.81 13.37 -34.73
CA VAL A 452 -73.90 12.41 -34.52
C VAL A 452 -73.38 11.04 -34.92
N PHE A 453 -73.44 10.08 -34.00
CA PHE A 453 -73.08 8.70 -34.25
C PHE A 453 -74.33 7.88 -34.61
N PHE A 454 -74.11 6.83 -35.39
CA PHE A 454 -75.14 5.88 -35.82
C PHE A 454 -74.61 4.47 -35.63
N ASP A 455 -75.51 3.52 -35.38
CA ASP A 455 -75.15 2.09 -35.38
C ASP A 455 -74.73 1.63 -36.78
N PHE A 456 -73.93 0.57 -36.82
CA PHE A 456 -73.44 -0.06 -38.06
C PHE A 456 -74.60 -0.48 -38.98
N ASN A 457 -74.53 -0.10 -40.26
CA ASN A 457 -75.59 -0.22 -41.27
C ASN A 457 -76.92 0.50 -40.94
N SER A 458 -76.98 1.37 -39.93
CA SER A 458 -78.18 2.08 -39.49
C SER A 458 -78.15 3.58 -39.85
N ASP A 459 -79.32 4.15 -40.13
CA ASP A 459 -79.58 5.58 -40.23
C ASP A 459 -80.57 6.07 -39.15
N SER A 460 -80.87 5.25 -38.13
CA SER A 460 -81.69 5.65 -36.99
C SER A 460 -80.91 6.55 -36.02
N LEU A 461 -81.54 7.64 -35.58
CA LEU A 461 -81.02 8.53 -34.53
C LEU A 461 -81.35 7.94 -33.16
N ASP A 462 -80.38 7.94 -32.25
CA ASP A 462 -80.58 7.58 -30.84
C ASP A 462 -81.03 8.80 -30.00
N SER A 463 -81.28 8.60 -28.71
CA SER A 463 -81.71 9.68 -27.81
C SER A 463 -80.65 10.77 -27.61
N ILE A 464 -79.36 10.41 -27.70
CA ILE A 464 -78.24 11.35 -27.55
C ILE A 464 -78.16 12.26 -28.79
N ALA A 465 -78.21 11.68 -29.99
CA ALA A 465 -78.28 12.42 -31.25
C ALA A 465 -79.47 13.37 -31.29
N ILE A 466 -80.67 12.91 -30.86
CA ILE A 466 -81.86 13.74 -30.80
C ILE A 466 -81.69 14.92 -29.82
N HIS A 467 -81.11 14.70 -28.64
CA HIS A 467 -80.81 15.78 -27.68
C HIS A 467 -79.85 16.81 -28.27
N VAL A 468 -78.73 16.36 -28.85
CA VAL A 468 -77.72 17.24 -29.49
C VAL A 468 -78.34 18.06 -30.63
N ILE A 469 -79.09 17.44 -31.53
CA ILE A 469 -79.75 18.12 -32.65
C ILE A 469 -80.80 19.11 -32.14
N THR A 470 -81.59 18.74 -31.12
CA THR A 470 -82.59 19.63 -30.51
C THR A 470 -81.95 20.85 -29.86
N ALA A 471 -80.83 20.67 -29.16
CA ALA A 471 -80.10 21.75 -28.53
C ALA A 471 -79.40 22.67 -29.57
N TYR A 472 -78.94 22.14 -30.71
CA TYR A 472 -78.51 22.97 -31.84
C TYR A 472 -79.67 23.73 -32.50
N ALA A 473 -80.84 23.10 -32.69
CA ALA A 473 -82.02 23.75 -33.26
C ALA A 473 -82.50 24.93 -32.37
N ALA A 474 -82.49 24.74 -31.05
CA ALA A 474 -82.81 25.79 -30.07
C ALA A 474 -81.79 26.94 -30.02
N ARG A 475 -80.56 26.74 -30.54
CA ARG A 475 -79.57 27.80 -30.75
C ARG A 475 -79.75 28.50 -32.10
N LEU A 476 -80.05 27.74 -33.16
CA LEU A 476 -80.33 28.27 -34.50
C LEU A 476 -81.57 29.17 -34.53
N SER A 477 -82.66 28.78 -33.86
CA SER A 477 -83.88 29.59 -33.80
C SER A 477 -83.72 30.94 -33.10
N LYS A 478 -82.67 31.09 -32.27
CA LYS A 478 -82.27 32.37 -31.64
C LYS A 478 -81.28 33.17 -32.47
N ASN A 479 -80.72 32.59 -33.53
CA ASN A 479 -79.65 33.15 -34.36
C ASN A 479 -79.99 32.91 -35.84
N PRO A 480 -80.98 33.62 -36.42
CA PRO A 480 -81.50 33.33 -37.78
C PRO A 480 -80.44 33.39 -38.88
N ASP A 481 -79.39 34.20 -38.72
CA ASP A 481 -78.28 34.32 -39.68
C ASP A 481 -77.30 33.14 -39.65
N ALA A 482 -77.31 32.32 -38.59
CA ALA A 482 -76.44 31.16 -38.46
C ALA A 482 -76.90 30.02 -39.39
N LYS A 483 -75.94 29.32 -39.99
CA LYS A 483 -76.18 28.19 -40.88
C LYS A 483 -75.29 27.00 -40.55
N ILE A 484 -75.82 25.78 -40.68
CA ILE A 484 -75.11 24.51 -40.47
C ILE A 484 -75.04 23.74 -41.78
N ILE A 485 -73.95 23.01 -41.99
CA ILE A 485 -73.81 22.07 -43.10
C ILE A 485 -73.69 20.66 -42.52
N VAL A 486 -74.52 19.72 -42.99
CA VAL A 486 -74.57 18.34 -42.50
C VAL A 486 -73.83 17.42 -43.47
N PHE A 487 -72.73 16.83 -43.01
CA PHE A 487 -71.98 15.83 -43.75
C PHE A 487 -72.29 14.43 -43.21
N GLY A 488 -72.77 13.56 -44.09
CA GLY A 488 -72.98 12.15 -43.78
C GLY A 488 -71.73 11.32 -44.02
N PHE A 489 -71.45 10.38 -43.13
CA PHE A 489 -70.33 9.45 -43.23
C PHE A 489 -70.79 8.01 -43.06
N ALA A 490 -70.09 7.09 -43.70
CA ALA A 490 -70.24 5.65 -43.57
C ALA A 490 -68.88 4.99 -43.76
N GLU A 491 -68.65 3.88 -43.07
CA GLU A 491 -67.41 3.10 -43.26
C GLU A 491 -67.46 2.30 -44.57
N SER A 492 -66.30 2.03 -45.17
CA SER A 492 -66.22 1.22 -46.40
C SER A 492 -66.63 -0.24 -46.22
N THR A 493 -66.77 -0.68 -44.97
CA THR A 493 -67.27 -1.99 -44.50
C THR A 493 -68.79 -2.08 -44.45
N GLU A 494 -69.50 -0.96 -44.54
CA GLU A 494 -70.97 -0.90 -44.49
C GLU A 494 -71.61 -1.25 -45.86
N THR A 495 -72.90 -1.59 -45.83
CA THR A 495 -73.66 -1.95 -47.04
C THR A 495 -74.10 -0.69 -47.78
N ASP A 496 -73.60 -0.53 -49.00
CA ASP A 496 -73.79 0.67 -49.83
C ASP A 496 -73.44 1.98 -49.09
N PRO A 497 -72.14 2.21 -48.75
CA PRO A 497 -71.71 3.31 -47.89
C PRO A 497 -72.09 4.68 -48.45
N GLN A 498 -72.08 4.86 -49.78
CA GLN A 498 -72.39 6.15 -50.40
C GLN A 498 -73.86 6.55 -50.22
N ASN A 499 -74.80 5.60 -50.32
CA ASN A 499 -76.20 5.88 -50.06
C ASN A 499 -76.54 5.87 -48.57
N LEU A 500 -75.87 5.04 -47.75
CA LEU A 500 -76.03 5.08 -46.29
C LEU A 500 -75.59 6.43 -45.70
N ALA A 501 -74.45 6.97 -46.15
CA ALA A 501 -73.99 8.30 -45.76
C ALA A 501 -75.02 9.40 -46.12
N LYS A 502 -75.60 9.35 -47.32
CA LYS A 502 -76.68 10.29 -47.73
C LYS A 502 -77.91 10.16 -46.83
N ARG A 503 -78.38 8.94 -46.54
CA ARG A 503 -79.54 8.71 -45.66
C ARG A 503 -79.29 9.23 -44.24
N ARG A 504 -78.10 9.00 -43.67
CA ARG A 504 -77.70 9.54 -42.36
C ARG A 504 -77.74 11.08 -42.33
N ALA A 505 -77.17 11.75 -43.34
CA ALA A 505 -77.23 13.21 -43.44
C ALA A 505 -78.68 13.72 -43.58
N GLN A 506 -79.46 13.09 -44.44
CA GLN A 506 -80.86 13.42 -44.67
C GLN A 506 -81.71 13.24 -43.39
N ARG A 507 -81.46 12.20 -42.59
CA ARG A 507 -82.17 11.97 -41.34
C ARG A 507 -81.94 13.06 -40.29
N VAL A 508 -80.71 13.58 -40.21
CA VAL A 508 -80.37 14.73 -39.37
C VAL A 508 -81.05 16.00 -39.90
N HIS A 509 -81.06 16.22 -41.21
CA HIS A 509 -81.72 17.36 -41.85
C HIS A 509 -83.24 17.35 -41.62
N GLU A 510 -83.92 16.22 -41.83
CA GLU A 510 -85.35 16.03 -41.53
C GLU A 510 -85.71 16.37 -40.07
N LEU A 511 -84.80 16.13 -39.12
CA LEU A 511 -85.04 16.47 -37.73
C LEU A 511 -84.91 17.99 -37.50
N PHE A 512 -83.95 18.67 -38.13
CA PHE A 512 -83.86 20.13 -38.11
C PHE A 512 -85.05 20.81 -38.80
N GLU A 513 -85.57 20.26 -39.90
CA GLU A 513 -86.81 20.72 -40.54
C GLU A 513 -88.01 20.61 -39.58
N ARG A 514 -88.21 19.46 -38.94
CA ARG A 514 -89.28 19.22 -37.95
C ARG A 514 -89.20 20.15 -36.73
N LEU A 515 -87.99 20.60 -36.39
CA LEU A 515 -87.72 21.55 -35.31
C LEU A 515 -87.81 23.02 -35.75
N GLY A 516 -88.21 23.29 -37.00
CA GLY A 516 -88.52 24.64 -37.50
C GLY A 516 -87.30 25.46 -37.95
N VAL A 517 -86.14 24.84 -38.15
CA VAL A 517 -84.88 25.51 -38.54
C VAL A 517 -84.27 24.96 -39.84
N GLY A 518 -85.05 24.21 -40.63
CA GLY A 518 -84.57 23.54 -41.85
C GLY A 518 -83.89 24.46 -42.87
N GLU A 519 -84.41 25.68 -43.07
CA GLU A 519 -83.84 26.69 -43.99
C GLU A 519 -82.42 27.15 -43.61
N GLN A 520 -82.01 26.92 -42.36
CA GLN A 520 -80.67 27.23 -41.86
C GLN A 520 -79.67 26.08 -42.05
N VAL A 521 -80.13 24.91 -42.52
CA VAL A 521 -79.32 23.69 -42.64
C VAL A 521 -79.14 23.32 -44.12
N LYS A 522 -77.96 22.81 -44.50
CA LYS A 522 -77.62 22.42 -45.87
C LYS A 522 -76.88 21.08 -45.93
#